data_AF-A0A660RDN5-F1
#
_entry.id   AF-A0A660RDN5-F1
#
_cell.length_a   1.000
_cell.length_b   1.000
_cell.length_c   1.000
_cell.angle_alpha   90.00
_cell.angle_beta   90.00
_cell.angle_gamma   90.00
#
_symmetry.space_group_name_H-M   'P 1'
#
loop_
_entity.id
_entity.type
_entity.pdbx_description
1 polymer ?
#
loop_
_entity_poly.entity_id
_entity_poly.type
_entity_poly.pdbx_seq_one_letter_code
_entity_poly.pdbx_strand_id
1 'polypeptide(L)'
;MNRVVIVDGDMDYVNSSQILRSRRMKELLAEVLRRREGITDEVKLQDTVKEIIIKLSRIIVGFNEEESDEDKRKLIDLLEETYNVWREKHRFMIKRRKYEKNTLRRMYLEYQLARTADDFANLIRSTYRDILYHIEGSSGRILRQLPSGVQAAFLMDKLKQDSNIALSNPTLYDVYFLWSGILYPPVIFETMANKRKGIFKFKKERILERVKLDSKSWYGLPIYVGDLLFLIYTHENFLAQMTALLNLFEIPGLDEIKSRRVNAIVLFGVPLDLVEEDEKNGVAVWDEKEHVYVGLIPGIPENDYFGYMKKMTLTLHNMIQIDRGFLPVHGAVARIKSKDRELVVCMVGDSGAGKSETLDALSRLEGGDVEVEIVVDDMASLRPSPDGVVVIGTETGAFVRLDDLPRAYAYSTMD
;
A
#
# COMPACT_ATOMS: atom_id res chain seq x y z
N MET A 1 -10.71 11.56 11.10
CA MET A 1 -11.62 10.91 10.13
C MET A 1 -10.81 9.92 9.29
N ASN A 2 -11.39 8.81 8.83
CA ASN A 2 -10.61 7.81 8.08
C ASN A 2 -10.17 8.39 6.72
N ARG A 3 -8.87 8.38 6.45
CA ARG A 3 -8.28 8.82 5.17
C ARG A 3 -8.34 7.72 4.12
N VAL A 4 -8.54 6.47 4.53
CA VAL A 4 -8.59 5.32 3.65
C VAL A 4 -10.02 5.03 3.25
N VAL A 5 -10.23 4.80 1.95
CA VAL A 5 -11.48 4.33 1.38
C VAL A 5 -11.21 2.99 0.69
N ILE A 6 -11.98 1.99 1.10
CA ILE A 6 -12.01 0.68 0.45
C ILE A 6 -13.29 0.58 -0.38
N VAL A 7 -13.09 0.36 -1.68
CA VAL A 7 -14.11 0.16 -2.72
C VAL A 7 -14.24 -1.35 -2.95
N ASP A 8 -15.48 -1.83 -3.00
CA ASP A 8 -15.78 -3.26 -3.16
C ASP A 8 -15.67 -3.66 -4.64
N GLY A 9 -14.58 -4.34 -4.99
CA GLY A 9 -14.34 -4.81 -6.35
C GLY A 9 -15.19 -6.02 -6.77
N ASP A 10 -16.01 -6.56 -5.87
CA ASP A 10 -17.02 -7.58 -6.18
C ASP A 10 -18.34 -6.98 -6.69
N MET A 11 -18.51 -5.65 -6.62
CA MET A 11 -19.69 -4.96 -7.13
C MET A 11 -19.55 -4.52 -8.60
N ASP A 12 -20.67 -4.55 -9.32
CA ASP A 12 -20.80 -3.92 -10.63
C ASP A 12 -21.28 -2.46 -10.48
N TYR A 13 -20.43 -1.52 -10.91
CA TYR A 13 -20.69 -0.08 -10.86
C TYR A 13 -21.28 0.39 -12.19
N VAL A 14 -22.60 0.55 -12.24
CA VAL A 14 -23.33 0.70 -13.52
C VAL A 14 -24.03 2.04 -13.73
N ASN A 15 -24.31 2.83 -12.69
CA ASN A 15 -24.96 4.14 -12.88
C ASN A 15 -24.76 5.13 -11.72
N SER A 16 -24.93 6.41 -12.03
CA SER A 16 -24.68 7.53 -11.11
C SER A 16 -25.56 7.52 -9.87
N SER A 17 -26.76 6.94 -9.96
CA SER A 17 -27.66 6.79 -8.81
C SER A 17 -27.11 5.84 -7.75
N GLN A 18 -26.34 4.80 -8.14
CA GLN A 18 -25.65 3.93 -7.19
C GLN A 18 -24.60 4.71 -6.39
N ILE A 19 -23.84 5.60 -7.05
CA ILE A 19 -22.84 6.44 -6.38
C ILE A 19 -23.52 7.38 -5.39
N LEU A 20 -24.54 8.15 -5.83
CA LEU A 20 -25.21 9.14 -4.99
C LEU A 20 -25.88 8.55 -3.76
N ARG A 21 -26.48 7.35 -3.89
CA ARG A 21 -27.18 6.68 -2.78
C ARG A 21 -26.25 5.87 -1.88
N SER A 22 -24.98 5.73 -2.27
CA SER A 22 -24.01 4.95 -1.51
C SER A 22 -23.81 5.52 -0.10
N ARG A 23 -23.50 4.62 0.84
CA ARG A 23 -23.10 5.02 2.19
C ARG A 23 -21.87 5.95 2.16
N ARG A 24 -20.93 5.71 1.25
CA ARG A 24 -19.72 6.52 1.10
C ARG A 24 -20.02 7.95 0.67
N MET A 25 -20.94 8.16 -0.26
CA MET A 25 -21.37 9.52 -0.65
C MET A 25 -21.97 10.28 0.55
N LYS A 26 -22.78 9.61 1.37
CA LYS A 26 -23.31 10.21 2.61
C LYS A 26 -22.21 10.60 3.59
N GLU A 27 -21.23 9.72 3.78
CA GLU A 27 -20.08 9.98 4.66
C GLU A 27 -19.23 11.16 4.15
N LEU A 28 -19.00 11.25 2.83
CA LEU A 28 -18.27 12.35 2.20
C LEU A 28 -19.01 13.68 2.34
N LEU A 29 -20.31 13.72 2.03
CA LEU A 29 -21.12 14.93 2.20
C LEU A 29 -21.17 15.37 3.66
N ALA A 30 -21.30 14.43 4.60
CA ALA A 30 -21.26 14.73 6.03
C ALA A 30 -19.92 15.34 6.46
N GLU A 31 -18.80 14.86 5.90
CA GLU A 31 -17.47 15.43 6.13
C GLU A 31 -17.34 16.84 5.57
N VAL A 32 -17.80 17.07 4.34
CA VAL A 32 -17.79 18.39 3.69
C VAL A 32 -18.63 19.39 4.47
N LEU A 33 -19.86 19.03 4.87
CA LEU A 33 -20.74 19.92 5.63
C LEU A 33 -20.17 20.26 7.02
N ARG A 34 -19.49 19.31 7.67
CA ARG A 34 -18.76 19.59 8.91
C ARG A 34 -17.62 20.59 8.69
N ARG A 35 -16.83 20.42 7.61
CA ARG A 35 -15.69 21.30 7.29
C ARG A 35 -16.14 22.70 6.88
N ARG A 36 -17.16 22.80 6.02
CA ARG A 36 -17.61 24.05 5.38
C ARG A 36 -18.59 24.84 6.24
N GLU A 37 -19.57 24.16 6.83
CA GLU A 37 -20.72 24.80 7.50
C GLU A 37 -20.65 24.67 9.02
N GLY A 38 -19.69 23.90 9.56
CA GLY A 38 -19.53 23.71 11.00
C GLY A 38 -20.70 22.98 11.66
N ILE A 39 -21.49 22.21 10.90
CA ILE A 39 -22.63 21.46 11.45
C ILE A 39 -22.12 20.36 12.37
N THR A 40 -22.33 20.50 13.67
CA THR A 40 -21.97 19.51 14.69
C THR A 40 -23.14 18.67 15.19
N ASP A 41 -24.38 19.14 14.98
CA ASP A 41 -25.59 18.39 15.33
C ASP A 41 -25.80 17.24 14.33
N GLU A 42 -25.79 16.01 14.85
CA GLU A 42 -25.80 14.80 14.02
C GLU A 42 -27.15 14.56 13.32
N VAL A 43 -28.26 14.96 13.95
CA VAL A 43 -29.60 14.81 13.35
C VAL A 43 -29.74 15.78 12.19
N LYS A 44 -29.42 17.05 12.43
CA LYS A 44 -29.42 18.09 11.39
C LYS A 44 -28.50 17.69 10.23
N LEU A 45 -27.30 17.21 10.52
CA LEU A 45 -26.34 16.77 9.50
C LEU A 45 -26.93 15.65 8.62
N GLN A 46 -27.51 14.62 9.23
CA GLN A 46 -28.11 13.51 8.49
C GLN A 46 -29.28 13.95 7.62
N ASP A 47 -30.13 14.84 8.12
CA ASP A 47 -31.26 15.40 7.37
C ASP A 47 -30.77 16.24 6.18
N THR A 48 -29.81 17.15 6.39
CA THR A 48 -29.20 17.96 5.31
C THR A 48 -28.53 17.08 4.25
N VAL A 49 -27.76 16.06 4.64
CA VAL A 49 -27.16 15.10 3.70
C VAL A 49 -28.22 14.40 2.85
N LYS A 50 -29.33 13.99 3.48
CA LYS A 50 -30.43 13.31 2.79
C LYS A 50 -31.12 14.23 1.78
N GLU A 51 -31.38 15.48 2.15
CA GLU A 51 -31.95 16.49 1.26
C GLU A 51 -31.05 16.75 0.04
N ILE A 52 -29.74 16.93 0.26
CA ILE A 52 -28.75 17.12 -0.82
C ILE A 52 -28.75 15.91 -1.76
N ILE A 53 -28.76 14.68 -1.24
CA ILE A 53 -28.77 13.47 -2.09
C ILE A 53 -30.05 13.40 -2.93
N ILE A 54 -31.21 13.72 -2.35
CA ILE A 54 -32.48 13.75 -3.09
C ILE A 54 -32.40 14.79 -4.20
N LYS A 55 -31.91 15.98 -3.90
CA LYS A 55 -31.73 17.08 -4.85
C LYS A 55 -30.80 16.69 -6.00
N LEU A 56 -29.60 16.19 -5.70
CA LEU A 56 -28.65 15.70 -6.71
C LEU A 56 -29.23 14.55 -7.56
N SER A 57 -30.02 13.67 -6.93
CA SER A 57 -30.67 12.58 -7.66
C SER A 57 -31.72 13.06 -8.66
N ARG A 58 -32.47 14.13 -8.33
CA ARG A 58 -33.44 14.77 -9.23
C ARG A 58 -32.75 15.45 -10.41
N ILE A 59 -31.66 16.17 -10.13
CA ILE A 59 -30.84 16.86 -11.15
C ILE A 59 -30.33 15.86 -12.20
N ILE A 60 -29.78 14.71 -11.78
CA ILE A 60 -29.25 13.70 -12.71
C ILE A 60 -30.31 13.15 -13.66
N VAL A 61 -31.58 13.05 -13.24
CA VAL A 61 -32.67 12.54 -14.09
C VAL A 61 -33.36 13.65 -14.89
N GLY A 62 -32.81 14.87 -14.90
CA GLY A 62 -33.34 16.01 -15.65
C GLY A 62 -34.51 16.75 -14.99
N PHE A 63 -34.82 16.47 -13.71
CA PHE A 63 -35.76 17.27 -12.94
C PHE A 63 -35.04 18.46 -12.32
N ASN A 64 -34.97 19.55 -13.08
CA ASN A 64 -34.44 20.83 -12.62
C ASN A 64 -35.60 21.74 -12.18
N GLU A 65 -35.62 22.13 -10.91
CA GLU A 65 -36.46 23.22 -10.42
C GLU A 65 -35.86 24.57 -10.90
N GLU A 66 -36.67 25.62 -11.06
CA GLU A 66 -36.14 26.96 -11.33
C GLU A 66 -35.34 27.44 -10.11
N GLU A 67 -34.01 27.37 -10.21
CA GLU A 67 -33.09 27.83 -9.17
C GLU A 67 -32.53 29.21 -9.48
N SER A 68 -32.36 30.02 -8.44
CA SER A 68 -31.61 31.28 -8.53
C SER A 68 -30.14 31.01 -8.89
N ASP A 69 -29.50 31.97 -9.54
CA ASP A 69 -28.06 31.87 -9.85
C ASP A 69 -27.19 31.71 -8.60
N GLU A 70 -27.64 32.24 -7.45
CA GLU A 70 -26.94 32.09 -6.17
C GLU A 70 -27.02 30.64 -5.65
N ASP A 71 -28.19 30.01 -5.74
CA ASP A 71 -28.38 28.63 -5.28
C ASP A 71 -27.61 27.63 -6.13
N LYS A 72 -27.58 27.86 -7.46
CA LYS A 72 -26.75 27.07 -8.39
C LYS A 72 -25.28 27.13 -8.01
N ARG A 73 -24.74 28.33 -7.75
CA ARG A 73 -23.34 28.52 -7.32
C ARG A 73 -23.03 27.76 -6.03
N LYS A 74 -23.90 27.88 -5.01
CA LYS A 74 -23.73 27.16 -3.73
C LYS A 74 -23.67 25.65 -3.91
N LEU A 75 -24.50 25.11 -4.83
CA LEU A 75 -24.54 23.69 -5.14
C LEU A 75 -23.30 23.22 -5.92
N ILE A 76 -22.83 24.02 -6.88
CA ILE A 76 -21.58 23.75 -7.61
C ILE A 76 -20.40 23.71 -6.63
N ASP A 77 -20.26 24.72 -5.77
CA ASP A 77 -19.19 24.76 -4.76
C ASP A 77 -19.23 23.52 -3.85
N LEU A 78 -20.43 23.09 -3.44
CA LEU A 78 -20.60 21.90 -2.62
C LEU A 78 -20.16 20.63 -3.37
N LEU A 79 -20.52 20.52 -4.64
CA LEU A 79 -20.14 19.39 -5.50
C LEU A 79 -18.62 19.35 -5.71
N GLU A 80 -17.99 20.49 -6.02
CA GLU A 80 -16.54 20.60 -6.18
C GLU A 80 -15.80 20.22 -4.91
N GLU A 81 -16.23 20.72 -3.75
CA GLU A 81 -15.62 20.40 -2.47
C GLU A 81 -15.78 18.91 -2.11
N THR A 82 -16.95 18.34 -2.39
CA THR A 82 -17.17 16.88 -2.22
C THR A 82 -16.23 16.07 -3.08
N TYR A 83 -16.02 16.49 -4.33
CA TYR A 83 -15.09 15.85 -5.23
C TYR A 83 -13.62 16.05 -4.80
N ASN A 84 -13.26 17.19 -4.22
CA ASN A 84 -11.93 17.44 -3.65
C ASN A 84 -11.67 16.53 -2.44
N VAL A 85 -12.59 16.46 -1.48
CA VAL A 85 -12.49 15.58 -0.31
C VAL A 85 -12.39 14.12 -0.73
N TRP A 86 -13.10 13.68 -1.77
CA TRP A 86 -12.93 12.35 -2.35
C TRP A 86 -11.49 12.10 -2.84
N ARG A 87 -10.89 13.08 -3.52
CA ARG A 87 -9.54 13.00 -4.08
C ARG A 87 -8.45 12.99 -3.03
N GLU A 88 -8.66 13.62 -1.88
CA GLU A 88 -7.75 13.59 -0.72
C GLU A 88 -7.64 12.20 -0.07
N LYS A 89 -8.67 11.35 -0.21
CA LYS A 89 -8.65 10.00 0.38
C LYS A 89 -7.66 9.08 -0.32
N HIS A 90 -7.07 8.14 0.42
CA HIS A 90 -6.37 7.00 -0.15
C HIS A 90 -7.40 5.96 -0.59
N ARG A 91 -7.48 5.70 -1.90
CA ARG A 91 -8.57 4.87 -2.46
C ARG A 91 -8.03 3.52 -2.92
N PHE A 92 -8.55 2.45 -2.35
CA PHE A 92 -8.20 1.07 -2.68
C PHE A 92 -9.42 0.32 -3.17
N MET A 93 -9.28 -0.50 -4.21
CA MET A 93 -10.30 -1.49 -4.59
C MET A 93 -9.87 -2.87 -4.12
N ILE A 94 -10.75 -3.59 -3.46
CA ILE A 94 -10.47 -4.97 -3.01
C ILE A 94 -11.51 -5.90 -3.60
N LYS A 95 -11.03 -6.91 -4.33
CA LYS A 95 -11.88 -7.94 -4.94
C LYS A 95 -11.49 -9.30 -4.39
N ARG A 96 -12.44 -9.99 -3.77
CA ARG A 96 -12.19 -11.27 -3.10
C ARG A 96 -12.34 -12.40 -4.11
N ARG A 97 -11.21 -12.96 -4.52
CA ARG A 97 -11.14 -14.03 -5.52
C ARG A 97 -10.16 -15.09 -5.05
N LYS A 98 -10.57 -16.35 -5.20
CA LYS A 98 -9.70 -17.49 -4.93
C LYS A 98 -8.43 -17.36 -5.75
N TYR A 99 -7.30 -17.65 -5.13
CA TYR A 99 -6.03 -17.65 -5.83
C TYR A 99 -6.02 -18.66 -6.99
N GLU A 100 -5.50 -18.23 -8.13
CA GLU A 100 -5.49 -19.00 -9.37
C GLU A 100 -4.04 -19.27 -9.82
N LYS A 101 -3.72 -20.56 -9.96
CA LYS A 101 -2.38 -21.04 -10.35
C LYS A 101 -2.17 -20.95 -11.85
N ASN A 102 -3.24 -21.15 -12.63
CA ASN A 102 -3.15 -21.14 -14.08
C ASN A 102 -2.94 -19.69 -14.56
N THR A 103 -1.80 -19.45 -15.22
CA THR A 103 -1.40 -18.11 -15.70
C THR A 103 -2.48 -17.42 -16.53
N LEU A 104 -3.11 -18.12 -17.49
CA LEU A 104 -4.12 -17.52 -18.37
C LEU A 104 -5.37 -17.10 -17.60
N ARG A 105 -5.85 -17.94 -16.68
CA ARG A 105 -7.00 -17.60 -15.83
C ARG A 105 -6.66 -16.50 -14.83
N ARG A 106 -5.42 -16.46 -14.33
CA ARG A 106 -4.93 -15.39 -13.46
C ARG A 106 -4.94 -14.05 -14.18
N MET A 107 -4.35 -13.98 -15.39
CA MET A 107 -4.36 -12.79 -16.24
C MET A 107 -5.78 -12.31 -16.55
N TYR A 108 -6.73 -13.23 -16.76
CA TYR A 108 -8.13 -12.89 -16.96
C TYR A 108 -8.74 -12.21 -15.71
N LEU A 109 -8.48 -12.71 -14.51
CA LEU A 109 -8.97 -12.10 -13.26
C LEU A 109 -8.35 -10.72 -13.02
N GLU A 110 -7.07 -10.55 -13.37
CA GLU A 110 -6.36 -9.27 -13.30
C GLU A 110 -6.96 -8.26 -14.27
N TYR A 111 -7.21 -8.65 -15.53
CA TYR A 111 -7.89 -7.81 -16.52
C TYR A 111 -9.31 -7.43 -16.07
N GLN A 112 -10.06 -8.38 -15.49
CA GLN A 112 -11.37 -8.08 -14.92
C GLN A 112 -11.29 -7.06 -13.78
N LEU A 113 -10.28 -7.16 -12.91
CA LEU A 113 -10.08 -6.18 -11.84
C LEU A 113 -9.73 -4.80 -12.42
N ALA A 114 -8.84 -4.75 -13.41
CA ALA A 114 -8.47 -3.52 -14.10
C ALA A 114 -9.70 -2.82 -14.68
N ARG A 115 -10.49 -3.58 -15.44
CA ARG A 115 -11.74 -3.09 -16.04
C ARG A 115 -12.73 -2.60 -14.99
N THR A 116 -12.94 -3.32 -13.89
CA THR A 116 -13.85 -2.88 -12.82
C THR A 116 -13.38 -1.55 -12.21
N ALA A 117 -12.08 -1.36 -12.01
CA ALA A 117 -11.52 -0.11 -11.50
C ALA A 117 -11.66 1.05 -12.50
N ASP A 118 -11.44 0.81 -13.79
CA ASP A 118 -11.63 1.80 -14.85
C ASP A 118 -13.10 2.21 -15.00
N ASP A 119 -14.01 1.23 -15.01
CA ASP A 119 -15.46 1.46 -15.06
C ASP A 119 -15.92 2.28 -13.85
N PHE A 120 -15.43 1.96 -12.64
CA PHE A 120 -15.67 2.75 -11.44
C PHE A 120 -15.13 4.18 -11.55
N ALA A 121 -13.89 4.36 -12.02
CA ALA A 121 -13.28 5.67 -12.21
C ALA A 121 -14.09 6.53 -13.20
N ASN A 122 -14.52 5.93 -14.31
CA ASN A 122 -15.37 6.56 -15.31
C ASN A 122 -16.75 6.92 -14.75
N LEU A 123 -17.32 6.06 -13.91
CA LEU A 123 -18.61 6.30 -13.29
C LEU A 123 -18.58 7.49 -12.32
N ILE A 124 -17.56 7.58 -11.45
CA ILE A 124 -17.38 8.73 -10.56
C ILE A 124 -17.26 10.02 -11.38
N ARG A 125 -16.45 9.99 -12.45
CA ARG A 125 -16.18 11.15 -13.30
C ARG A 125 -17.41 11.61 -14.07
N SER A 126 -18.17 10.67 -14.65
CA SER A 126 -19.43 10.96 -15.34
C SER A 126 -20.48 11.49 -14.38
N THR A 127 -20.65 10.87 -13.20
CA THR A 127 -21.58 11.35 -12.16
C THR A 127 -21.33 12.83 -11.82
N TYR A 128 -20.08 13.21 -11.57
CA TYR A 128 -19.72 14.60 -11.31
C TYR A 128 -20.05 15.53 -12.49
N ARG A 129 -19.69 15.14 -13.72
CA ARG A 129 -19.93 15.93 -14.94
C ARG A 129 -21.41 16.09 -15.25
N ASP A 130 -22.19 15.03 -15.10
CA ASP A 130 -23.62 15.02 -15.38
C ASP A 130 -24.34 15.98 -14.43
N ILE A 131 -24.03 15.94 -13.13
CA ILE A 131 -24.59 16.88 -12.16
C ILE A 131 -24.24 18.32 -12.55
N LEU A 132 -22.96 18.59 -12.82
CA LEU A 132 -22.49 19.94 -13.16
C LEU A 132 -23.19 20.47 -14.43
N TYR A 133 -23.28 19.64 -15.47
CA TYR A 133 -23.95 19.97 -16.72
C TYR A 133 -25.42 20.34 -16.51
N HIS A 134 -26.14 19.58 -15.71
CA HIS A 134 -27.56 19.85 -15.43
C HIS A 134 -27.77 21.11 -14.57
N ILE A 135 -26.81 21.50 -13.72
CA ILE A 135 -26.87 22.74 -12.94
C ILE A 135 -26.57 23.96 -13.82
N GLU A 136 -25.50 23.91 -14.61
CA GLU A 136 -25.02 25.03 -15.43
C GLU A 136 -25.87 25.25 -16.69
N GLY A 137 -26.57 24.23 -17.19
CA GLY A 137 -27.39 24.31 -18.40
C GLY A 137 -26.60 24.51 -19.69
N SER A 138 -25.26 24.50 -19.63
CA SER A 138 -24.36 24.56 -20.78
C SER A 138 -23.07 23.82 -20.48
N SER A 139 -22.41 23.25 -21.49
CA SER A 139 -21.08 22.69 -21.32
C SER A 139 -20.07 23.83 -21.19
N GLY A 140 -19.48 24.02 -20.01
CA GLY A 140 -18.31 24.88 -19.86
C GLY A 140 -17.24 24.57 -20.92
N ARG A 141 -16.52 25.59 -21.42
CA ARG A 141 -15.50 25.41 -22.47
C ARG A 141 -14.26 24.64 -22.00
N ILE A 142 -14.10 24.47 -20.68
CA ILE A 142 -12.94 23.83 -20.04
C ILE A 142 -13.46 22.70 -19.15
N LEU A 143 -13.07 21.46 -19.47
CA LEU A 143 -13.38 20.27 -18.68
C LEU A 143 -12.09 19.72 -18.07
N ARG A 144 -11.95 19.78 -16.74
CA ARG A 144 -10.79 19.20 -16.04
C ARG A 144 -10.95 17.69 -15.87
N GLN A 145 -9.93 16.93 -16.23
CA GLN A 145 -9.90 15.47 -16.03
C GLN A 145 -9.12 15.12 -14.76
N LEU A 146 -9.72 15.38 -13.60
CA LEU A 146 -9.06 15.09 -12.33
C LEU A 146 -9.14 13.58 -12.00
N PRO A 147 -8.15 13.01 -11.28
CA PRO A 147 -8.18 11.62 -10.84
C PRO A 147 -9.45 11.30 -10.05
N SER A 148 -10.19 10.29 -10.50
CA SER A 148 -11.50 9.90 -9.94
C SER A 148 -11.53 8.48 -9.37
N GLY A 149 -10.65 7.60 -9.86
CA GLY A 149 -10.61 6.19 -9.54
C GLY A 149 -9.81 5.85 -8.28
N VAL A 150 -9.62 4.56 -8.06
CA VAL A 150 -8.74 4.03 -7.01
C VAL A 150 -7.26 4.22 -7.39
N GLN A 151 -6.38 4.25 -6.39
CA GLN A 151 -4.93 4.34 -6.57
C GLN A 151 -4.26 2.97 -6.62
N ALA A 152 -4.89 1.98 -5.99
CA ALA A 152 -4.50 0.58 -6.10
C ALA A 152 -5.73 -0.34 -6.07
N ALA A 153 -5.65 -1.45 -6.77
CA ALA A 153 -6.68 -2.49 -6.79
C ALA A 153 -6.04 -3.85 -6.50
N PHE A 154 -6.65 -4.65 -5.61
CA PHE A 154 -6.08 -5.91 -5.13
C PHE A 154 -7.02 -7.09 -5.35
N LEU A 155 -6.45 -8.21 -5.80
CA LEU A 155 -7.06 -9.53 -5.72
C LEU A 155 -6.57 -10.21 -4.44
N MET A 156 -7.52 -10.64 -3.62
CA MET A 156 -7.20 -11.23 -2.32
C MET A 156 -7.97 -12.52 -2.06
N ASP A 157 -7.32 -13.45 -1.36
CA ASP A 157 -7.88 -14.74 -0.92
C ASP A 157 -7.46 -15.04 0.52
N LYS A 158 -8.15 -15.96 1.21
CA LYS A 158 -7.72 -16.41 2.53
C LYS A 158 -6.67 -17.52 2.42
N LEU A 159 -5.68 -17.48 3.31
CA LEU A 159 -4.82 -18.64 3.51
C LEU A 159 -5.62 -19.75 4.18
N LYS A 160 -5.33 -21.00 3.79
CA LYS A 160 -5.84 -22.17 4.49
C LYS A 160 -4.88 -22.52 5.61
N GLN A 161 -5.41 -22.92 6.76
CA GLN A 161 -4.61 -23.52 7.81
C GLN A 161 -4.08 -24.87 7.30
N ASP A 162 -2.77 -24.94 7.08
CA ASP A 162 -2.02 -26.09 6.56
C ASP A 162 -0.81 -26.32 7.48
N SER A 163 -0.30 -27.55 7.59
CA SER A 163 0.73 -27.94 8.57
C SER A 163 2.02 -27.13 8.46
N ASN A 164 2.40 -26.68 7.27
CA ASN A 164 3.62 -25.89 7.04
C ASN A 164 3.47 -24.41 7.42
N ILE A 165 2.24 -23.90 7.45
CA ILE A 165 1.93 -22.54 7.91
C ILE A 165 1.56 -22.55 9.40
N ALA A 166 1.12 -23.68 9.96
CA ALA A 166 0.35 -23.88 11.19
C ALA A 166 0.74 -23.08 12.45
N LEU A 167 0.70 -21.76 12.38
CA LEU A 167 0.66 -20.84 13.50
C LEU A 167 -0.60 -21.14 14.32
N SER A 168 -0.47 -21.21 15.63
CA SER A 168 -1.60 -21.62 16.48
C SER A 168 -2.71 -20.57 16.59
N ASN A 169 -2.44 -19.30 16.27
CA ASN A 169 -3.45 -18.25 16.31
C ASN A 169 -4.38 -18.32 15.08
N PRO A 170 -5.68 -18.67 15.26
CA PRO A 170 -6.61 -18.83 14.14
C PRO A 170 -6.96 -17.50 13.46
N THR A 171 -6.86 -16.36 14.15
CA THR A 171 -7.21 -15.05 13.59
C THR A 171 -6.30 -14.63 12.44
N LEU A 172 -5.07 -15.16 12.41
CA LEU A 172 -4.11 -14.97 11.32
C LEU A 172 -4.64 -15.52 9.97
N TYR A 173 -5.48 -16.56 10.01
CA TYR A 173 -6.07 -17.17 8.81
C TYR A 173 -7.43 -16.56 8.43
N ASP A 174 -8.02 -15.70 9.28
CA ASP A 174 -9.24 -14.98 8.91
C ASP A 174 -8.94 -13.87 7.90
N VAL A 175 -7.72 -13.35 7.89
CA VAL A 175 -7.27 -12.23 7.06
C VAL A 175 -7.18 -12.62 5.58
N TYR A 176 -7.57 -11.70 4.70
CA TYR A 176 -7.40 -11.82 3.25
C TYR A 176 -5.99 -11.40 2.85
N PHE A 177 -5.30 -12.27 2.11
CA PHE A 177 -3.96 -12.05 1.59
C PHE A 177 -3.98 -11.63 0.13
N LEU A 178 -3.22 -10.58 -0.17
CA LEU A 178 -2.97 -10.12 -1.52
C LEU A 178 -2.19 -11.20 -2.27
N TRP A 179 -2.66 -11.50 -3.48
CA TRP A 179 -1.93 -12.36 -4.41
C TRP A 179 -1.72 -11.73 -5.79
N SER A 180 -2.43 -10.65 -6.10
CA SER A 180 -2.15 -9.78 -7.24
C SER A 180 -2.63 -8.36 -6.97
N GLY A 181 -1.92 -7.37 -7.52
CA GLY A 181 -2.20 -5.96 -7.32
C GLY A 181 -1.93 -5.12 -8.56
N ILE A 182 -2.77 -4.11 -8.77
CA ILE A 182 -2.67 -3.15 -9.87
C ILE A 182 -2.52 -1.77 -9.24
N LEU A 183 -1.50 -1.04 -9.66
CA LEU A 183 -1.26 0.35 -9.25
C LEU A 183 -1.71 1.29 -10.36
N TYR A 184 -2.35 2.40 -9.99
CA TYR A 184 -2.84 3.43 -10.91
C TYR A 184 -2.04 4.72 -10.69
N PRO A 185 -0.94 4.94 -11.45
CA PRO A 185 -0.15 6.15 -11.34
C PRO A 185 -0.95 7.43 -11.66
N PRO A 186 -0.62 8.57 -11.01
CA PRO A 186 0.38 8.70 -9.95
C PRO A 186 -0.14 8.12 -8.62
N VAL A 187 0.64 7.20 -8.01
CA VAL A 187 0.32 6.62 -6.69
C VAL A 187 0.97 7.46 -5.61
N ILE A 188 0.24 8.45 -5.11
CA ILE A 188 0.70 9.36 -4.05
C ILE A 188 -0.15 9.14 -2.80
N PHE A 189 0.49 8.66 -1.73
CA PHE A 189 -0.14 8.48 -0.43
C PHE A 189 0.45 9.46 0.59
N GLU A 190 -0.34 10.43 1.02
CA GLU A 190 0.04 11.34 2.10
C GLU A 190 0.09 10.62 3.46
N THR A 191 1.22 10.76 4.16
CA THR A 191 1.47 10.17 5.47
C THR A 191 1.45 11.22 6.58
N MET A 192 1.04 10.85 7.79
CA MET A 192 1.01 11.75 8.95
C MET A 192 2.41 11.99 9.54
N ALA A 193 3.37 11.12 9.26
CA ALA A 193 4.77 11.30 9.59
C ALA A 193 5.65 11.22 8.33
N ASN A 194 6.80 11.91 8.36
CA ASN A 194 7.76 11.95 7.26
C ASN A 194 9.13 11.33 7.60
N LYS A 195 9.31 10.89 8.86
CA LYS A 195 10.56 10.27 9.32
C LYS A 195 10.30 9.27 10.44
N ARG A 196 11.13 8.23 10.47
CA ARG A 196 11.18 7.26 11.56
C ARG A 196 11.88 7.86 12.78
N LYS A 197 11.39 7.52 13.98
CA LYS A 197 12.03 7.82 15.27
C LYS A 197 12.24 6.54 16.08
N GLY A 198 13.20 6.57 17.00
CA GLY A 198 13.49 5.45 17.89
C GLY A 198 14.25 4.30 17.24
N ILE A 199 14.43 3.24 18.03
CA ILE A 199 15.11 1.99 17.67
C ILE A 199 14.16 0.86 18.02
N PHE A 200 14.11 -0.18 17.18
CA PHE A 200 13.33 -1.37 17.49
C PHE A 200 14.03 -2.17 18.57
N LYS A 201 13.35 -2.37 19.71
CA LYS A 201 13.84 -3.25 20.76
C LYS A 201 13.68 -4.70 20.34
N PHE A 202 14.42 -5.59 21.00
CA PHE A 202 14.27 -7.03 20.85
C PHE A 202 13.86 -7.66 22.18
N LYS A 203 12.87 -8.55 22.15
CA LYS A 203 12.47 -9.38 23.28
C LYS A 203 12.06 -10.80 22.86
N LYS A 204 11.90 -11.69 23.83
CA LYS A 204 11.36 -13.05 23.65
C LYS A 204 10.07 -13.14 24.45
N GLU A 205 8.97 -13.50 23.81
CA GLU A 205 7.63 -13.54 24.42
C GLU A 205 6.69 -14.38 23.54
N ARG A 206 5.60 -14.93 24.11
CA ARG A 206 4.50 -15.53 23.35
C ARG A 206 3.52 -14.47 22.87
N ILE A 207 3.91 -13.69 21.87
CA ILE A 207 3.17 -12.50 21.46
C ILE A 207 1.98 -12.83 20.56
N LEU A 208 2.09 -13.84 19.70
CA LEU A 208 1.05 -14.16 18.73
C LEU A 208 -0.25 -14.64 19.39
N GLU A 209 -0.20 -15.19 20.60
CA GLU A 209 -1.41 -15.58 21.35
C GLU A 209 -2.27 -14.36 21.77
N ARG A 210 -1.65 -13.19 21.89
CA ARG A 210 -2.30 -11.92 22.27
C ARG A 210 -2.86 -11.15 21.07
N VAL A 211 -2.43 -11.49 19.86
CA VAL A 211 -2.85 -10.83 18.61
C VAL A 211 -4.28 -11.21 18.25
N LYS A 212 -5.09 -10.21 17.89
CA LYS A 212 -6.46 -10.39 17.39
C LYS A 212 -6.64 -9.63 16.10
N LEU A 213 -6.83 -10.36 14.99
CA LEU A 213 -7.09 -9.79 13.67
C LEU A 213 -8.51 -10.14 13.21
N ASP A 214 -9.06 -9.30 12.34
CA ASP A 214 -10.36 -9.53 11.72
C ASP A 214 -10.33 -9.25 10.22
N SER A 215 -11.12 -10.01 9.46
CA SER A 215 -11.22 -9.90 8.00
C SER A 215 -11.80 -8.59 7.45
N LYS A 216 -12.33 -7.69 8.30
CA LYS A 216 -12.87 -6.40 7.84
C LYS A 216 -11.81 -5.31 7.86
N SER A 217 -10.96 -5.30 8.88
CA SER A 217 -10.03 -4.20 9.16
C SER A 217 -8.57 -4.57 8.89
N TRP A 218 -8.25 -5.85 8.69
CA TRP A 218 -6.89 -6.34 8.47
C TRP A 218 -6.72 -7.02 7.12
N TYR A 219 -5.54 -6.78 6.55
CA TYR A 219 -5.13 -7.27 5.24
C TYR A 219 -3.74 -7.90 5.32
N GLY A 220 -3.55 -8.99 4.60
CA GLY A 220 -2.32 -9.75 4.53
C GLY A 220 -1.58 -9.49 3.23
N LEU A 221 -0.25 -9.48 3.31
CA LEU A 221 0.64 -9.43 2.16
C LEU A 221 1.76 -10.46 2.41
N PRO A 222 1.83 -11.55 1.62
CA PRO A 222 2.98 -12.41 1.65
C PRO A 222 4.08 -11.80 0.78
N ILE A 223 5.32 -11.83 1.25
CA ILE A 223 6.47 -11.37 0.46
C ILE A 223 7.68 -12.28 0.65
N TYR A 224 8.54 -12.32 -0.36
CA TYR A 224 9.91 -12.77 -0.20
C TYR A 224 10.82 -11.59 0.18
N VAL A 225 11.58 -11.78 1.26
CA VAL A 225 12.66 -10.88 1.68
C VAL A 225 13.95 -11.66 1.53
N GLY A 226 14.66 -11.43 0.44
CA GLY A 226 15.67 -12.37 -0.05
C GLY A 226 15.05 -13.75 -0.29
N ASP A 227 15.56 -14.79 0.39
CA ASP A 227 15.04 -16.16 0.32
C ASP A 227 14.00 -16.50 1.41
N LEU A 228 13.68 -15.54 2.30
CA LEU A 228 12.81 -15.76 3.45
C LEU A 228 11.36 -15.41 3.12
N LEU A 229 10.43 -16.25 3.58
CA LEU A 229 8.99 -16.00 3.46
C LEU A 229 8.49 -15.19 4.67
N PHE A 230 7.94 -14.02 4.41
CA PHE A 230 7.36 -13.13 5.41
C PHE A 230 5.85 -13.00 5.20
N LEU A 231 5.09 -12.96 6.29
CA LEU A 231 3.67 -12.60 6.27
C LEU A 231 3.49 -11.23 6.93
N ILE A 232 3.11 -10.24 6.14
CA ILE A 232 2.84 -8.87 6.60
C ILE A 232 1.34 -8.72 6.82
N TYR A 233 0.91 -8.32 8.02
CA TYR A 233 -0.46 -8.02 8.37
C TYR A 233 -0.58 -6.53 8.63
N THR A 234 -1.50 -5.86 7.95
CA THR A 234 -1.65 -4.41 7.99
C THR A 234 -3.09 -4.02 8.27
N HIS A 235 -3.30 -3.16 9.27
CA HIS A 235 -4.60 -2.54 9.52
C HIS A 235 -4.97 -1.57 8.38
N GLU A 236 -6.25 -1.48 8.03
CA GLU A 236 -6.76 -0.76 6.85
C GLU A 236 -6.24 0.67 6.70
N ASN A 237 -6.13 1.40 7.83
CA ASN A 237 -5.62 2.77 7.89
C ASN A 237 -4.17 2.95 7.37
N PHE A 238 -3.43 1.85 7.23
CA PHE A 238 -2.03 1.81 6.81
C PHE A 238 -1.82 1.02 5.50
N LEU A 239 -2.88 0.76 4.72
CA LEU A 239 -2.77 0.10 3.41
C LEU A 239 -1.82 0.79 2.44
N ALA A 240 -1.63 2.11 2.56
CA ALA A 240 -0.61 2.85 1.83
C ALA A 240 0.81 2.29 2.07
N GLN A 241 1.13 1.94 3.33
CA GLN A 241 2.43 1.39 3.71
C GLN A 241 2.62 -0.02 3.13
N MET A 242 1.57 -0.86 3.20
CA MET A 242 1.57 -2.19 2.57
C MET A 242 1.75 -2.11 1.06
N THR A 243 1.08 -1.15 0.42
CA THR A 243 1.15 -0.95 -1.05
C THR A 243 2.56 -0.54 -1.48
N ALA A 244 3.26 0.26 -0.69
CA ALA A 244 4.63 0.67 -0.99
C ALA A 244 5.63 -0.51 -0.92
N LEU A 245 5.34 -1.59 -0.19
CA LEU A 245 6.16 -2.81 -0.20
C LEU A 245 6.12 -3.54 -1.55
N LEU A 246 5.05 -3.39 -2.33
CA LEU A 246 4.90 -4.07 -3.63
C LEU A 246 5.98 -3.65 -4.65
N ASN A 247 6.58 -2.48 -4.46
CA ASN A 247 7.67 -1.99 -5.31
C ASN A 247 9.05 -2.51 -4.86
N LEU A 248 9.15 -3.17 -3.70
CA LEU A 248 10.41 -3.57 -3.10
C LEU A 248 10.60 -5.08 -2.98
N PHE A 249 9.51 -5.83 -2.88
CA PHE A 249 9.55 -7.25 -2.57
C PHE A 249 8.66 -8.04 -3.52
N GLU A 250 9.11 -9.23 -3.86
CA GLU A 250 8.36 -10.17 -4.67
C GLU A 250 7.21 -10.79 -3.85
N ILE A 251 6.05 -10.95 -4.50
CA ILE A 251 4.88 -11.60 -3.92
C ILE A 251 4.86 -13.06 -4.38
N PRO A 252 4.93 -14.05 -3.48
CA PRO A 252 4.82 -15.44 -3.85
C PRO A 252 3.39 -15.81 -4.27
N GLY A 253 3.26 -16.89 -5.05
CA GLY A 253 1.98 -17.57 -5.20
C GLY A 253 1.45 -18.07 -3.84
N LEU A 254 0.15 -17.92 -3.56
CA LEU A 254 -0.39 -18.36 -2.25
C LEU A 254 -0.29 -19.87 -2.01
N ASP A 255 -0.11 -20.65 -3.06
CA ASP A 255 0.14 -22.09 -2.95
C ASP A 255 1.59 -22.41 -2.58
N GLU A 256 2.55 -21.58 -2.98
CA GLU A 256 3.96 -21.74 -2.61
C GLU A 256 4.16 -21.55 -1.11
N ILE A 257 3.38 -20.66 -0.49
CA ILE A 257 3.36 -20.42 0.96
C ILE A 257 3.11 -21.73 1.72
N LYS A 258 2.27 -22.63 1.20
CA LYS A 258 1.96 -23.92 1.84
C LYS A 258 3.14 -24.89 1.85
N SER A 259 4.15 -24.66 1.02
CA SER A 259 5.33 -25.54 0.91
C SER A 259 6.55 -24.97 1.63
N ARG A 260 6.40 -23.81 2.28
CA ARG A 260 7.52 -23.10 2.94
C ARG A 260 7.17 -22.76 4.37
N ARG A 261 8.20 -22.77 5.22
CA ARG A 261 8.10 -22.26 6.59
C ARG A 261 8.03 -20.74 6.56
N VAL A 262 7.07 -20.17 7.29
CA VAL A 262 7.03 -18.73 7.57
C VAL A 262 8.23 -18.37 8.46
N ASN A 263 9.07 -17.46 8.00
CA ASN A 263 10.29 -17.06 8.72
C ASN A 263 10.06 -15.86 9.63
N ALA A 264 9.19 -14.94 9.21
CA ALA A 264 8.80 -13.80 10.03
C ALA A 264 7.36 -13.36 9.76
N ILE A 265 6.82 -12.63 10.74
CA ILE A 265 5.53 -11.96 10.69
C ILE A 265 5.77 -10.48 11.01
N VAL A 266 5.12 -9.57 10.29
CA VAL A 266 5.10 -8.15 10.65
C VAL A 266 3.66 -7.73 10.81
N LEU A 267 3.31 -7.13 11.95
CA LEU A 267 1.98 -6.61 12.24
C LEU A 267 2.06 -5.09 12.34
N PHE A 268 1.45 -4.40 11.37
CA PHE A 268 1.43 -2.95 11.28
C PHE A 268 0.05 -2.41 11.59
N GLY A 269 -0.04 -1.51 12.56
CA GLY A 269 -1.30 -0.93 13.01
C GLY A 269 -1.86 -1.63 14.24
N VAL A 270 -1.01 -2.32 15.02
CA VAL A 270 -1.48 -3.00 16.24
C VAL A 270 -1.91 -1.98 17.30
N PRO A 271 -2.85 -2.34 18.18
CA PRO A 271 -3.17 -1.54 19.36
C PRO A 271 -1.94 -1.25 20.23
N LEU A 272 -1.91 -0.07 20.87
CA LEU A 272 -0.80 0.34 21.74
C LEU A 272 -0.63 -0.56 22.98
N ASP A 273 -1.72 -1.14 23.49
CA ASP A 273 -1.70 -2.04 24.67
C ASP A 273 -1.07 -3.42 24.37
N LEU A 274 -0.74 -3.70 23.11
CA LEU A 274 0.03 -4.89 22.74
C LEU A 274 1.54 -4.69 22.93
N VAL A 275 2.01 -3.46 23.13
CA VAL A 275 3.42 -3.12 23.30
C VAL A 275 3.65 -2.33 24.59
N GLU A 276 4.87 -2.30 25.07
CA GLU A 276 5.26 -1.44 26.19
C GLU A 276 5.41 0.03 25.74
N GLU A 277 5.38 0.98 26.68
CA GLU A 277 5.43 2.42 26.36
C GLU A 277 6.69 2.81 25.59
N ASP A 278 7.83 2.21 25.93
CA ASP A 278 9.12 2.45 25.29
C ASP A 278 9.30 1.65 23.97
N GLU A 279 8.30 0.85 23.60
CA GLU A 279 8.17 0.10 22.35
C GLU A 279 7.15 0.74 21.39
N LYS A 280 6.63 1.95 21.69
CA LYS A 280 5.61 2.63 20.87
C LYS A 280 6.01 2.87 19.41
N ASN A 281 7.32 2.91 19.12
CA ASN A 281 7.89 3.04 17.77
C ASN A 281 8.08 1.68 17.06
N GLY A 282 7.75 0.58 17.72
CA GLY A 282 7.86 -0.78 17.22
C GLY A 282 8.88 -1.63 17.97
N VAL A 283 8.63 -2.93 17.98
CA VAL A 283 9.44 -3.95 18.68
C VAL A 283 9.55 -5.21 17.83
N ALA A 284 10.73 -5.83 17.84
CA ALA A 284 10.97 -7.16 17.31
C ALA A 284 10.87 -8.18 18.45
N VAL A 285 10.14 -9.26 18.21
CA VAL A 285 9.89 -10.32 19.19
C VAL A 285 10.28 -11.65 18.57
N TRP A 286 11.00 -12.49 19.29
CA TRP A 286 11.06 -13.91 18.98
C TRP A 286 9.88 -14.60 19.67
N ASP A 287 8.91 -15.09 18.89
CA ASP A 287 7.78 -15.83 19.44
C ASP A 287 8.24 -17.23 19.85
N GLU A 288 8.26 -17.47 21.16
CA GLU A 288 8.81 -18.71 21.73
C GLU A 288 7.96 -19.94 21.44
N LYS A 289 6.65 -19.76 21.18
CA LYS A 289 5.74 -20.87 20.91
C LYS A 289 5.79 -21.26 19.44
N GLU A 290 5.77 -20.28 18.55
CA GLU A 290 5.71 -20.51 17.11
C GLU A 290 7.11 -20.60 16.48
N HIS A 291 8.17 -20.25 17.22
CA HIS A 291 9.55 -20.19 16.74
C HIS A 291 9.69 -19.34 15.46
N VAL A 292 9.09 -18.15 15.51
CA VAL A 292 9.05 -17.19 14.39
C VAL A 292 9.39 -15.79 14.89
N TYR A 293 10.05 -15.01 14.06
CA TYR A 293 10.27 -13.59 14.35
C TYR A 293 9.00 -12.79 14.08
N VAL A 294 8.65 -11.89 14.99
CA VAL A 294 7.43 -11.07 14.92
C VAL A 294 7.80 -9.60 15.13
N GLY A 295 7.53 -8.77 14.14
CA GLY A 295 7.63 -7.31 14.25
C GLY A 295 6.28 -6.72 14.57
N LEU A 296 6.19 -5.89 15.61
CA LEU A 296 4.98 -5.16 15.98
C LEU A 296 5.22 -3.67 15.75
N ILE A 297 4.31 -3.01 15.03
CA ILE A 297 4.33 -1.56 14.82
C ILE A 297 2.96 -1.00 15.21
N PRO A 298 2.86 -0.22 16.30
CA PRO A 298 1.59 0.34 16.76
C PRO A 298 0.93 1.29 15.76
N GLY A 299 -0.40 1.27 15.72
CA GLY A 299 -1.24 2.09 14.82
C GLY A 299 -1.45 3.53 15.28
N ILE A 300 -0.37 4.25 15.57
CA ILE A 300 -0.39 5.66 15.97
C ILE A 300 0.03 6.59 14.81
N PRO A 301 -0.43 7.85 14.78
CA PRO A 301 -0.06 8.80 13.72
C PRO A 301 1.45 8.98 13.51
N GLU A 302 2.24 8.88 14.57
CA GLU A 302 3.70 9.04 14.51
C GLU A 302 4.39 7.90 13.76
N ASN A 303 3.79 6.70 13.77
CA ASN A 303 4.30 5.52 13.07
C ASN A 303 3.80 5.45 11.63
N ASP A 304 2.89 6.34 11.24
CA ASP A 304 2.38 6.40 9.88
C ASP A 304 3.42 6.95 8.90
N TYR A 305 4.41 6.11 8.61
CA TYR A 305 5.49 6.39 7.70
C TYR A 305 6.09 5.07 7.21
N PHE A 306 6.26 4.95 5.89
CA PHE A 306 6.70 3.71 5.23
C PHE A 306 8.01 3.16 5.79
N GLY A 307 8.91 4.06 6.23
CA GLY A 307 10.19 3.67 6.81
C GLY A 307 10.07 2.76 8.04
N TYR A 308 8.97 2.81 8.81
CA TYR A 308 8.74 1.85 9.89
C TYR A 308 8.53 0.43 9.35
N MET A 309 7.68 0.27 8.34
CA MET A 309 7.38 -1.03 7.73
C MET A 309 8.62 -1.60 7.05
N LYS A 310 9.26 -0.85 6.14
CA LYS A 310 10.49 -1.27 5.44
C LYS A 310 11.58 -1.66 6.45
N LYS A 311 11.90 -0.79 7.42
CA LYS A 311 13.00 -1.07 8.35
C LYS A 311 12.69 -2.24 9.27
N MET A 312 11.46 -2.42 9.74
CA MET A 312 11.11 -3.57 10.58
C MET A 312 11.30 -4.89 9.80
N THR A 313 10.78 -4.96 8.57
CA THR A 313 10.96 -6.12 7.68
C THR A 313 12.43 -6.47 7.51
N LEU A 314 13.28 -5.48 7.19
CA LEU A 314 14.72 -5.68 7.02
C LEU A 314 15.43 -6.02 8.35
N THR A 315 14.99 -5.46 9.48
CA THR A 315 15.52 -5.81 10.80
C THR A 315 15.28 -7.28 11.13
N LEU A 316 14.06 -7.78 10.96
CA LEU A 316 13.75 -9.20 11.22
C LEU A 316 14.52 -10.12 10.27
N HIS A 317 14.64 -9.74 8.99
CA HIS A 317 15.48 -10.50 8.04
C HIS A 317 16.91 -10.62 8.56
N ASN A 318 17.53 -9.50 8.95
CA ASN A 318 18.91 -9.49 9.44
C ASN A 318 19.09 -10.35 10.70
N MET A 319 18.13 -10.30 11.63
CA MET A 319 18.15 -11.16 12.82
C MET A 319 18.13 -12.65 12.44
N ILE A 320 17.28 -13.04 11.48
CA ILE A 320 17.22 -14.42 10.99
C ILE A 320 18.54 -14.84 10.33
N GLN A 321 19.15 -13.97 9.53
CA GLN A 321 20.42 -14.28 8.89
C GLN A 321 21.56 -14.41 9.91
N ILE A 322 21.60 -13.54 10.93
CA ILE A 322 22.56 -13.62 12.04
C ILE A 322 22.41 -14.95 12.79
N ASP A 323 21.19 -15.36 13.12
CA ASP A 323 20.92 -16.65 13.76
C ASP A 323 21.36 -17.86 12.91
N ARG A 324 21.36 -17.71 11.58
CA ARG A 324 21.86 -18.72 10.63
C ARG A 324 23.39 -18.67 10.45
N GLY A 325 24.09 -17.77 11.13
CA GLY A 325 25.54 -17.58 11.00
C GLY A 325 25.96 -16.83 9.73
N PHE A 326 25.02 -16.13 9.10
CA PHE A 326 25.29 -15.30 7.91
C PHE A 326 25.46 -13.83 8.31
N LEU A 327 26.17 -13.07 7.47
CA LEU A 327 26.49 -11.67 7.74
C LEU A 327 25.58 -10.75 6.91
N PRO A 328 24.54 -10.12 7.51
CA PRO A 328 23.82 -9.06 6.83
C PRO A 328 24.71 -7.82 6.68
N VAL A 329 24.64 -7.17 5.52
CA VAL A 329 25.41 -5.97 5.20
C VAL A 329 24.50 -4.88 4.66
N HIS A 330 24.70 -3.65 5.13
CA HIS A 330 24.11 -2.46 4.55
C HIS A 330 25.07 -1.92 3.50
N GLY A 331 24.81 -2.23 2.25
CA GLY A 331 25.78 -2.04 1.18
C GLY A 331 25.24 -2.37 -0.21
N ALA A 332 25.94 -1.81 -1.19
CA ALA A 332 25.71 -2.05 -2.60
C ALA A 332 26.61 -3.18 -3.09
N VAL A 333 26.13 -4.00 -4.02
CA VAL A 333 26.87 -5.11 -4.60
C VAL A 333 26.78 -5.03 -6.12
N ALA A 334 27.93 -5.04 -6.77
CA ALA A 334 28.03 -5.10 -8.22
C ALA A 334 28.80 -6.34 -8.66
N ARG A 335 28.33 -6.98 -9.72
CA ARG A 335 29.04 -8.03 -10.45
C ARG A 335 29.67 -7.40 -11.68
N ILE A 336 30.98 -7.54 -11.81
CA ILE A 336 31.76 -7.05 -12.94
C ILE A 336 32.31 -8.27 -13.67
N LYS A 337 31.94 -8.43 -14.92
CA LYS A 337 32.36 -9.55 -15.74
C LYS A 337 33.12 -9.04 -16.95
N SER A 338 34.23 -9.69 -17.24
CA SER A 338 35.04 -9.51 -18.45
C SER A 338 35.21 -10.87 -19.14
N LYS A 339 35.81 -10.90 -20.33
CA LYS A 339 36.11 -12.16 -21.05
C LYS A 339 36.83 -13.21 -20.19
N ASP A 340 37.77 -12.78 -19.35
CA ASP A 340 38.67 -13.70 -18.63
C ASP A 340 38.41 -13.78 -17.12
N ARG A 341 37.58 -12.87 -16.57
CA ARG A 341 37.38 -12.74 -15.12
C ARG A 341 35.99 -12.26 -14.75
N GLU A 342 35.51 -12.76 -13.63
CA GLU A 342 34.32 -12.30 -12.93
C GLU A 342 34.71 -11.86 -11.52
N LEU A 343 34.22 -10.70 -11.10
CA LEU A 343 34.47 -10.12 -9.79
C LEU A 343 33.14 -9.66 -9.18
N VAL A 344 32.95 -9.96 -7.90
CA VAL A 344 31.82 -9.44 -7.12
C VAL A 344 32.36 -8.46 -6.09
N VAL A 345 31.92 -7.21 -6.16
CA VAL A 345 32.37 -6.13 -5.28
C VAL A 345 31.23 -5.73 -4.37
N CYS A 346 31.44 -5.90 -3.06
CA CYS A 346 30.51 -5.44 -2.03
C CYS A 346 31.05 -4.15 -1.38
N MET A 347 30.26 -3.08 -1.46
CA MET A 347 30.59 -1.76 -0.94
C MET A 347 29.72 -1.47 0.28
N VAL A 348 30.35 -1.38 1.45
CA VAL A 348 29.68 -1.14 2.73
C VAL A 348 29.95 0.27 3.21
N GLY A 349 28.92 0.96 3.68
CA GLY A 349 29.05 2.31 4.23
C GLY A 349 27.70 2.92 4.56
N ASP A 350 27.68 3.96 5.38
CA ASP A 350 26.46 4.69 5.72
C ASP A 350 25.87 5.44 4.50
N SER A 351 24.67 5.99 4.66
CA SER A 351 24.08 6.87 3.64
C SER A 351 24.98 8.08 3.40
N GLY A 352 25.25 8.41 2.13
CA GLY A 352 26.17 9.50 1.75
C GLY A 352 27.67 9.14 1.78
N ALA A 353 28.04 7.88 2.03
CA ALA A 353 29.44 7.43 2.03
C ALA A 353 30.05 7.18 0.64
N GLY A 354 29.36 7.55 -0.45
CA GLY A 354 29.85 7.35 -1.82
C GLY A 354 29.42 6.05 -2.52
N LYS A 355 28.51 5.25 -1.94
CA LYS A 355 28.09 3.95 -2.50
C LYS A 355 27.42 4.09 -3.86
N SER A 356 26.44 4.98 -3.96
CA SER A 356 25.66 5.20 -5.19
C SER A 356 26.51 5.88 -6.26
N GLU A 357 27.41 6.80 -5.88
CA GLU A 357 28.38 7.43 -6.78
C GLU A 357 29.39 6.42 -7.32
N THR A 358 29.82 5.45 -6.50
CA THR A 358 30.70 4.38 -6.95
C THR A 358 29.97 3.41 -7.89
N LEU A 359 28.70 3.07 -7.62
CA LEU A 359 27.86 2.29 -8.54
C LEU A 359 27.69 3.00 -9.89
N ASP A 360 27.42 4.31 -9.89
CA ASP A 360 27.32 5.11 -11.13
C ASP A 360 28.67 5.20 -11.86
N ALA A 361 29.79 5.28 -11.13
CA ALA A 361 31.11 5.22 -11.76
C ALA A 361 31.38 3.84 -12.38
N LEU A 362 30.95 2.76 -11.73
CA LEU A 362 31.09 1.39 -12.24
C LEU A 362 30.21 1.15 -13.47
N SER A 363 28.97 1.64 -13.50
CA SER A 363 28.09 1.49 -14.67
C SER A 363 28.66 2.16 -15.92
N ARG A 364 29.41 3.25 -15.77
CA ARG A 364 30.12 3.92 -16.88
C ARG A 364 31.30 3.12 -17.44
N LEU A 365 31.77 2.09 -16.74
CA LEU A 365 32.78 1.16 -17.25
C LEU A 365 32.17 0.11 -18.19
N GLU A 366 30.85 0.00 -18.23
CA GLU A 366 30.14 -0.91 -19.13
C GLU A 366 30.44 -0.55 -20.59
N GLY A 367 30.89 -1.54 -21.36
CA GLY A 367 31.26 -1.35 -22.76
C GLY A 367 32.38 -2.26 -23.23
N GLY A 368 32.38 -2.55 -24.53
CA GLY A 368 33.33 -3.50 -25.14
C GLY A 368 33.11 -4.92 -24.62
N ASP A 369 34.07 -5.41 -23.84
CA ASP A 369 34.08 -6.77 -23.27
C ASP A 369 33.76 -6.80 -21.77
N VAL A 370 33.32 -5.68 -21.19
CA VAL A 370 33.01 -5.55 -19.75
C VAL A 370 31.52 -5.37 -19.55
N GLU A 371 30.92 -6.28 -18.78
CA GLU A 371 29.54 -6.24 -18.31
C GLU A 371 29.51 -5.88 -16.82
N VAL A 372 28.63 -4.95 -16.44
CA VAL A 372 28.43 -4.55 -15.04
C VAL A 372 26.96 -4.75 -14.69
N GLU A 373 26.71 -5.54 -13.65
CA GLU A 373 25.36 -5.78 -13.13
C GLU A 373 25.28 -5.33 -11.67
N ILE A 374 24.34 -4.46 -11.35
CA ILE A 374 24.02 -4.09 -9.96
C ILE A 374 23.14 -5.18 -9.38
N VAL A 375 23.66 -5.93 -8.42
CA VAL A 375 22.98 -7.05 -7.77
C VAL A 375 22.21 -6.58 -6.54
N VAL A 376 22.75 -5.60 -5.81
CA VAL A 376 22.16 -5.04 -4.59
C VAL A 376 22.45 -3.54 -4.52
N ASP A 377 21.47 -2.73 -4.11
CA ASP A 377 21.65 -1.28 -3.90
C ASP A 377 21.68 -0.88 -2.41
N ASP A 378 20.88 -1.53 -1.55
CA ASP A 378 20.73 -1.14 -0.13
C ASP A 378 21.18 -2.25 0.83
N MET A 379 20.62 -3.46 0.73
CA MET A 379 20.86 -4.54 1.70
C MET A 379 21.13 -5.92 1.09
N ALA A 380 22.17 -6.57 1.60
CA ALA A 380 22.54 -7.93 1.23
C ALA A 380 22.78 -8.82 2.46
N SER A 381 22.85 -10.13 2.21
CA SER A 381 23.32 -11.13 3.16
C SER A 381 24.48 -11.91 2.54
N LEU A 382 25.63 -11.91 3.21
CA LEU A 382 26.82 -12.66 2.86
C LEU A 382 26.78 -14.03 3.56
N ARG A 383 26.84 -15.10 2.77
CA ARG A 383 26.70 -16.48 3.23
C ARG A 383 27.98 -17.25 2.93
N PRO A 384 28.68 -17.77 3.94
CA PRO A 384 29.79 -18.69 3.71
C PRO A 384 29.30 -19.94 2.96
N SER A 385 30.09 -20.37 1.99
CA SER A 385 29.91 -21.61 1.22
C SER A 385 31.26 -22.31 1.07
N PRO A 386 31.30 -23.60 0.72
CA PRO A 386 32.57 -24.30 0.45
C PRO A 386 33.45 -23.62 -0.61
N ASP A 387 32.83 -22.99 -1.61
CA ASP A 387 33.52 -22.38 -2.75
C ASP A 387 33.78 -20.87 -2.59
N GLY A 388 33.48 -20.29 -1.41
CA GLY A 388 33.63 -18.86 -1.13
C GLY A 388 32.43 -18.25 -0.43
N VAL A 389 32.00 -17.06 -0.86
CA VAL A 389 30.89 -16.31 -0.24
C VAL A 389 29.79 -16.07 -1.26
N VAL A 390 28.58 -16.52 -0.95
CA VAL A 390 27.37 -16.22 -1.74
C VAL A 390 26.76 -14.92 -1.23
N VAL A 391 26.39 -14.03 -2.14
CA VAL A 391 25.74 -12.75 -1.81
C VAL A 391 24.29 -12.80 -2.26
N ILE A 392 23.36 -12.50 -1.36
CA ILE A 392 21.92 -12.48 -1.66
C ILE A 392 21.35 -11.11 -1.28
N GLY A 393 20.76 -10.42 -2.26
CA GLY A 393 20.02 -9.18 -2.04
C GLY A 393 18.70 -9.42 -1.30
N THR A 394 18.26 -8.44 -0.52
CA THR A 394 17.00 -8.56 0.25
C THR A 394 15.78 -8.00 -0.47
N GLU A 395 15.98 -7.07 -1.40
CA GLU A 395 14.94 -6.31 -2.12
C GLU A 395 15.05 -6.60 -3.63
N THR A 396 13.93 -6.54 -4.35
CA THR A 396 13.84 -6.72 -5.81
C THR A 396 13.62 -5.41 -6.57
N GLY A 397 13.37 -4.32 -5.87
CA GLY A 397 13.20 -2.97 -6.44
C GLY A 397 13.77 -1.88 -5.55
N ALA A 398 13.59 -0.61 -5.93
CA ALA A 398 14.15 0.54 -5.24
C ALA A 398 13.06 1.44 -4.64
N PHE A 399 13.36 2.09 -3.51
CA PHE A 399 12.49 3.09 -2.88
C PHE A 399 13.18 4.45 -2.90
N VAL A 400 12.61 5.39 -3.66
CA VAL A 400 13.11 6.76 -3.79
C VAL A 400 12.10 7.72 -3.19
N ARG A 401 12.53 8.66 -2.33
CA ARG A 401 11.64 9.70 -1.80
C ARG A 401 11.41 10.78 -2.86
N LEU A 402 10.19 11.33 -2.92
CA LEU A 402 9.90 12.46 -3.81
C LEU A 402 10.79 13.69 -3.51
N ASP A 403 11.15 13.91 -2.25
CA ASP A 403 12.07 14.97 -1.84
C ASP A 403 13.53 14.73 -2.31
N ASP A 404 13.88 13.49 -2.63
CA ASP A 404 15.20 13.12 -3.17
C ASP A 404 15.24 13.24 -4.70
N LEU A 405 14.09 13.41 -5.36
CA LEU A 405 14.01 13.61 -6.80
C LEU A 405 14.12 15.10 -7.14
N PRO A 406 14.81 15.47 -8.23
CA PRO A 406 14.71 16.82 -8.78
C PRO A 406 13.23 17.14 -9.00
N ARG A 407 12.75 18.32 -8.58
CA ARG A 407 11.33 18.71 -8.72
C ARG A 407 10.78 18.44 -10.13
N ALA A 408 11.58 18.70 -11.16
CA ALA A 408 11.23 18.44 -12.56
C ALA A 408 10.91 16.95 -12.86
N TYR A 409 11.56 16.01 -12.19
CA TYR A 409 11.33 14.57 -12.37
C TYR A 409 10.00 14.13 -11.74
N ALA A 410 9.68 14.65 -10.55
CA ALA A 410 8.39 14.43 -9.89
C ALA A 410 7.22 14.95 -10.76
N TYR A 411 7.40 16.09 -11.43
CA TYR A 411 6.38 16.64 -12.34
C TYR A 411 6.34 15.95 -13.72
N SER A 412 7.46 15.40 -14.22
CA SER A 412 7.51 14.75 -15.55
C SER A 412 6.68 13.47 -15.68
N THR A 413 6.24 12.88 -14.56
CA THR A 413 5.34 11.71 -14.52
C THR A 413 3.90 12.09 -14.12
N MET A 414 3.62 13.37 -13.86
CA MET A 414 2.31 13.87 -13.44
C MET A 414 1.57 14.72 -14.49
N ASP A 415 2.25 15.13 -15.57
CA ASP A 415 1.66 15.85 -16.72
C ASP A 415 1.26 14.93 -17.88
#